data_AF-A0A1Q6ECE9-F1
#
_entry.id   AF-A0A1Q6ECE9-F1
#
_cell.length_a   1.000
_cell.length_b   1.000
_cell.length_c   1.000
_cell.angle_alpha   90.00
_cell.angle_beta   90.00
_cell.angle_gamma   90.00
#
_symmetry.space_group_name_H-M   'P 1'
#
loop_
_entity.id
_entity.type
_entity.pdbx_description
1 polymer ?
#
loop_
_entity_poly.entity_id
_entity_poly.type
_entity_poly.pdbx_seq_one_letter_code
_entity_poly.pdbx_strand_id
1 'polypeptide(L)' 'MKKTILTLLALLTLALTGCVSDKINEAETFSYDDSLITADYHGHRYIIYKGFKRGGITHDPDCPCREKGGGNDC' A
#
# COMPACT_ATOMS: atom_id res chain seq x y z
N MET A 1 -47.97 -13.19 28.48
CA MET A 1 -47.08 -14.19 27.81
C MET A 1 -46.87 -13.93 26.32
N LYS A 2 -47.84 -13.42 25.55
CA LYS A 2 -47.63 -13.10 24.11
C LYS A 2 -46.65 -11.93 23.86
N LYS A 3 -46.63 -10.93 24.75
CA LYS A 3 -45.79 -9.72 24.61
C LYS A 3 -44.29 -10.01 24.81
N THR A 4 -43.95 -10.97 25.67
CA THR A 4 -42.56 -11.35 25.98
C THR A 4 -41.90 -12.16 24.87
N ILE A 5 -42.69 -12.90 24.10
CA ILE A 5 -42.21 -13.68 22.96
C ILE A 5 -41.82 -12.74 21.80
N LEU A 6 -42.62 -11.69 21.58
CA LEU A 6 -42.33 -10.68 20.56
C LEU A 6 -41.04 -9.90 20.84
N THR A 7 -40.79 -9.57 22.10
CA THR A 7 -39.53 -8.92 22.51
C THR A 7 -38.33 -9.85 22.35
N LEU A 8 -38.49 -11.14 22.63
CA LEU A 8 -37.42 -12.12 22.47
C LEU A 8 -37.06 -12.32 20.98
N LEU A 9 -38.07 -12.40 20.12
CA LEU A 9 -37.89 -12.50 18.67
C LEU A 9 -37.20 -11.26 18.09
N ALA A 10 -37.55 -10.06 18.55
CA ALA A 10 -36.93 -8.82 18.11
C ALA A 10 -35.43 -8.72 18.52
N LEU A 11 -35.08 -9.15 19.73
CA LEU A 11 -33.68 -9.25 20.14
C LEU A 11 -32.91 -10.31 19.33
N LEU A 12 -33.55 -11.44 19.03
CA LEU A 12 -32.94 -12.51 18.24
C LEU A 12 -32.66 -12.05 16.79
N THR A 13 -33.57 -11.27 16.19
CA THR A 13 -33.33 -10.68 14.86
C THR A 13 -32.21 -9.65 14.86
N LEU A 14 -32.09 -8.81 15.91
CA LEU A 14 -30.97 -7.86 16.04
C LEU A 14 -29.61 -8.56 16.23
N ALA A 15 -29.60 -9.75 16.83
CA ALA A 15 -28.40 -10.56 16.98
C ALA A 15 -28.03 -11.31 15.68
N LEU A 16 -29.00 -11.70 14.86
CA LEU A 16 -28.76 -12.38 13.57
C LEU A 16 -28.46 -11.41 12.43
N THR A 17 -29.08 -10.23 12.38
CA THR A 17 -28.66 -9.14 11.51
C THR A 17 -27.47 -8.48 12.18
N GLY A 18 -26.33 -9.17 12.16
CA GLY A 18 -25.08 -8.68 12.73
C GLY A 18 -24.90 -7.22 12.36
N CYS A 19 -24.70 -6.38 13.39
CA CYS A 19 -24.29 -5.00 13.20
C CYS A 19 -23.09 -5.05 12.27
N VAL A 20 -23.31 -4.70 10.99
CA VAL A 20 -22.24 -4.48 10.04
C VAL A 20 -21.58 -3.22 10.55
N SER A 21 -20.69 -3.43 11.51
CA SER A 21 -19.56 -2.56 11.63
C SER A 21 -18.91 -2.70 10.27
N ASP A 22 -19.06 -1.68 9.43
CA ASP A 22 -18.04 -1.37 8.44
C ASP A 22 -16.76 -1.10 9.24
N LYS A 23 -16.18 -2.18 9.76
CA LYS A 23 -14.76 -2.26 9.93
C LYS A 23 -14.27 -2.24 8.51
N ILE A 24 -13.97 -1.05 8.03
CA ILE A 24 -12.93 -0.84 7.04
C ILE A 24 -11.63 -1.31 7.71
N ASN A 25 -11.52 -2.62 7.90
CA ASN A 25 -10.31 -3.37 8.09
C ASN A 25 -10.18 -4.11 6.77
N GLU A 26 -9.16 -4.08 5.96
CA GLU A 26 -7.75 -3.65 5.98
C GLU A 26 -7.41 -3.83 4.49
N ALA A 27 -6.68 -3.01 3.77
CA ALA A 27 -5.74 -1.98 4.12
C ALA A 27 -5.82 -0.98 2.96
N GLU A 28 -5.73 0.33 3.21
CA GLU A 28 -4.82 1.05 2.32
C GLU A 28 -3.52 0.30 2.50
N THR A 29 -3.11 -0.46 1.50
CA THR A 29 -1.77 -1.02 1.46
C THR A 29 -0.83 0.17 1.36
N PHE A 30 -0.65 0.88 2.48
CA PHE A 30 0.68 1.31 2.88
C PHE A 30 1.46 0.01 2.85
N SER A 31 2.04 -0.28 1.69
CA SER A 31 3.00 -1.34 1.54
C SER A 31 4.10 -0.96 2.51
N TYR A 32 3.97 -1.49 3.72
CA TYR A 32 5.03 -1.52 4.71
C TYR A 32 6.17 -2.42 4.20
N ASP A 33 5.91 -3.12 3.09
CA ASP A 33 6.91 -3.79 2.30
C ASP A 33 7.70 -2.73 1.53
N ASP A 34 8.95 -2.60 1.93
CA ASP A 34 9.95 -1.87 1.17
C ASP A 34 9.96 -2.43 -0.26
N SER A 35 9.81 -1.56 -1.24
CA SER A 35 9.78 -1.99 -2.64
C SER A 35 10.93 -1.40 -3.43
N LEU A 36 11.48 -2.20 -4.32
CA LEU A 36 12.48 -1.77 -5.29
C LEU A 36 11.81 -1.76 -6.65
N ILE A 37 11.71 -0.58 -7.25
CA ILE A 37 11.11 -0.38 -8.57
C ILE A 37 12.14 0.21 -9.52
N THR A 38 11.91 0.03 -10.82
CA THR A 38 12.67 0.72 -11.86
C THR A 38 11.80 1.79 -12.51
N ALA A 39 12.43 2.89 -12.92
CA ALA A 39 11.78 3.95 -13.66
C ALA A 39 12.71 4.51 -14.74
N ASP A 40 12.15 4.84 -15.90
CA ASP A 40 12.88 5.47 -17.00
C ASP A 40 12.59 6.98 -17.01
N TYR A 41 13.65 7.80 -17.05
CA TYR A 41 13.56 9.27 -17.08
C TYR A 41 14.68 9.85 -17.93
N HIS A 42 14.35 10.69 -18.92
CA HIS A 42 15.28 11.26 -19.90
C HIS A 42 16.21 10.22 -20.58
N GLY A 43 15.69 9.03 -20.87
CA GLY A 43 16.47 7.96 -21.49
C GLY A 43 17.45 7.26 -20.54
N HIS A 44 17.39 7.55 -19.24
CA HIS A 44 18.13 6.86 -18.20
C HIS A 44 17.20 5.99 -17.36
N ARG A 45 17.70 4.82 -16.94
CA ARG A 45 16.99 3.94 -16.03
C ARG A 45 17.51 4.15 -14.61
N TYR A 46 16.59 4.24 -13.67
CA TYR A 46 16.86 4.42 -12.25
C TYR A 46 16.26 3.29 -11.45
N ILE A 47 16.94 2.91 -10.38
CA ILE A 47 16.45 1.99 -9.36
C ILE A 47 16.01 2.83 -8.17
N ILE A 48 14.74 2.71 -7.80
CA ILE A 48 14.12 3.47 -6.72
C ILE A 48 13.75 2.49 -5.61
N TYR A 49 14.36 2.69 -4.45
CA TYR A 49 13.97 2.02 -3.23
C TYR A 49 12.96 2.89 -2.47
N LYS A 50 11.74 2.38 -2.34
CA LYS A 50 10.64 2.97 -1.57
C LYS A 50 10.50 2.22 -0.26
N GLY A 51 11.26 2.65 0.75
CA GLY A 51 11.10 2.15 2.11
C GLY A 51 10.26 3.08 2.98
N PHE A 52 9.59 2.52 3.99
CA PHE A 52 8.66 3.26 4.85
C PHE A 52 9.35 4.38 5.67
N LYS A 53 10.58 4.13 6.15
CA LYS A 53 11.36 5.10 6.95
C LYS A 53 12.47 5.78 6.17
N ARG A 54 12.94 5.16 5.09
CA ARG A 54 14.07 5.63 4.27
C ARG A 54 13.81 5.25 2.83
N GLY A 55 14.12 6.15 1.91
CA GLY A 55 14.08 5.90 0.48
C GLY A 55 15.43 6.20 -0.16
N GLY A 56 15.58 5.82 -1.42
CA GLY A 56 16.78 6.12 -2.19
C GLY A 56 16.51 5.98 -3.68
N ILE A 57 17.23 6.77 -4.46
CA ILE A 57 17.24 6.66 -5.91
C ILE A 57 18.71 6.52 -6.31
N THR A 58 19.01 5.49 -7.10
CA THR A 58 20.30 5.35 -7.75
C THR A 58 20.11 5.20 -9.24
N HIS A 59 21.10 5.65 -9.98
CA HIS A 59 21.20 5.36 -11.41
C HIS A 59 21.45 3.86 -11.60
N ASP A 60 20.79 3.26 -12.61
CA ASP A 60 20.97 1.85 -12.92
C ASP A 60 22.40 1.61 -13.48
N PRO A 61 23.20 0.73 -12.85
CA PRO A 61 24.56 0.43 -13.30
C PRO A 61 24.68 -0.06 -14.75
N ASP A 62 23.62 -0.66 -15.28
CA ASP A 62 23.54 -1.20 -16.65
C ASP A 62 23.01 -0.15 -17.65
N CYS A 63 22.65 1.04 -17.19
CA CYS A 63 22.23 2.10 -18.09
C CYS A 63 23.39 2.51 -19.01
N PRO A 64 23.20 2.51 -20.34
CA PRO A 64 24.26 2.67 -21.33
C PRO A 64 24.90 4.08 -21.34
N CYS A 65 24.43 5.00 -20.49
CA CYS A 65 25.02 6.33 -20.38
C CYS A 65 26.28 6.38 -19.52
N ARG A 66 26.74 5.26 -18.96
CA ARG A 66 27.97 5.20 -18.15
C ARG A 66 29.20 5.75 -18.89
N GLU A 67 29.19 5.73 -20.22
CA GLU A 67 30.24 6.36 -21.05
C GLU A 67 30.10 7.88 -21.23
N LYS A 68 28.94 8.48 -20.90
CA LYS A 68 28.64 9.91 -21.11
C LYS A 68 28.69 10.79 -19.85
N GLY A 69 28.88 10.20 -18.65
CA GLY A 69 28.79 10.93 -17.38
C GLY A 69 30.08 11.01 -16.56
N GLY A 70 31.21 10.56 -17.10
CA GLY A 70 32.52 10.55 -16.41
C GLY A 70 33.44 11.71 -16.78
N GLY A 71 32.93 12.75 -17.41
CA GLY A 71 33.69 13.94 -17.80
C GLY A 71 33.21 15.16 -17.03
N ASN A 72 33.93 15.48 -15.96
CA ASN A 72 34.03 16.81 -15.32
C ASN A 72 32.74 17.65 -15.22
N ASP A 73 32.00 17.49 -14.13
CA ASP A 73 31.19 18.56 -13.52
C ASP A 73 31.06 18.30 -12.01
N CYS A 74 32.18 18.49 -11.29
CA CYS A 74 32.26 18.70 -9.84
C CYS A 74 33.28 19.83 -9.59
#